data_AF-A0AAW5N586-F1
#
_entry.id   AF-A0AAW5N586-F1
#
_cell.length_a   1.000
_cell.length_b   1.000
_cell.length_c   1.000
_cell.angle_alpha   90.00
_cell.angle_beta   90.00
_cell.angle_gamma   90.00
#
_symmetry.space_group_name_H-M   'P 1'
#
loop_
_entity.id
_entity.type
_entity.pdbx_description
1 polymer ?
#
loop_
_entity_poly.entity_id
_entity_poly.type
_entity_poly.pdbx_seq_one_letter_code
_entity_poly.pdbx_strand_id
1 'polypeptide(L)'
;RLMNDAGIVRNRLKINATIGNAQAYLKLCEEHGSLDAWLWRHVDCKPVVNRWTDMKQVPARTELSDTISKALLKRGFKFVGTTI
;
A
#
# COMPACT_ATOMS: atom_id res chain seq x y z
N ARG A 1 -0.59 24.65 7.17
CA ARG A 1 0.40 24.15 8.16
C ARG A 1 1.41 23.20 7.51
N LEU A 2 1.04 21.98 7.11
CA LEU A 2 2.00 20.97 6.56
C LEU A 2 2.72 21.40 5.26
N MET A 3 2.09 22.18 4.39
CA MET A 3 2.74 22.66 3.15
C MET A 3 3.96 23.57 3.38
N ASN A 4 4.14 24.10 4.60
CA ASN A 4 5.26 24.96 4.96
C ASN A 4 6.30 24.24 5.82
N ASP A 5 6.09 22.95 6.10
CA ASP A 5 7.02 22.15 6.88
C ASP A 5 8.15 21.64 5.98
N ALA A 6 9.40 22.02 6.31
CA ALA A 6 10.59 21.61 5.56
C ALA A 6 11.03 20.17 5.88
N GLY A 7 10.50 19.55 6.94
CA GLY A 7 10.82 18.18 7.33
C GLY A 7 10.11 17.11 6.49
N ILE A 8 9.22 17.50 5.58
CA ILE A 8 8.43 16.56 4.75
C ILE A 8 8.46 16.91 3.27
N VAL A 9 8.06 15.94 2.43
CA VAL A 9 7.76 16.19 1.01
C VAL A 9 6.50 17.05 0.89
N ARG A 10 6.67 18.34 0.55
CA ARG A 10 5.61 19.35 0.41
C ARG A 10 4.76 19.17 -0.86
N ASN A 11 4.18 17.98 -1.03
CA ASN A 11 3.24 17.69 -2.10
C ASN A 11 1.81 17.59 -1.52
N ARG A 12 0.93 18.50 -1.94
CA ARG A 12 -0.45 18.61 -1.42
C ARG A 12 -1.25 17.31 -1.59
N LEU A 13 -1.09 16.62 -2.72
CA LEU A 13 -1.82 15.38 -2.99
C LEU A 13 -1.34 14.24 -2.10
N LYS A 14 -0.01 14.11 -1.89
CA LYS A 14 0.55 13.10 -0.99
C LYS A 14 0.13 13.33 0.46
N ILE A 15 0.16 14.58 0.92
CA ILE A 15 -0.28 14.95 2.27
C ILE A 15 -1.77 14.60 2.47
N ASN A 16 -2.62 15.00 1.53
CA ASN A 16 -4.06 14.70 1.60
C ASN A 16 -4.34 13.19 1.50
N ALA A 17 -3.53 12.46 0.72
CA ALA A 17 -3.63 11.01 0.64
C ALA A 17 -3.28 10.33 1.96
N THR A 18 -2.27 10.79 2.70
CA THR A 18 -1.95 10.24 4.03
C THR A 18 -3.15 10.34 4.98
N ILE A 19 -3.85 11.47 4.99
CA ILE A 19 -5.06 11.67 5.81
C ILE A 19 -6.18 10.73 5.36
N GLY A 20 -6.44 10.65 4.04
CA GLY A 20 -7.46 9.76 3.50
C GLY A 20 -7.16 8.28 3.73
N ASN A 21 -5.89 7.88 3.64
CA ASN A 21 -5.43 6.52 3.89
C ASN A 21 -5.60 6.13 5.36
N ALA A 22 -5.37 7.07 6.30
CA ALA A 22 -5.64 6.83 7.72
C ALA A 22 -7.14 6.59 7.98
N GLN A 23 -8.03 7.33 7.31
CA GLN A 23 -9.48 7.08 7.39
C GLN A 23 -9.87 5.73 6.78
N ALA A 24 -9.30 5.37 5.62
CA ALA A 24 -9.53 4.08 4.98
C ALA A 24 -9.00 2.91 5.83
N TYR A 25 -7.87 3.09 6.51
CA TYR A 25 -7.32 2.13 7.46
C TYR A 25 -8.28 1.85 8.61
N LEU A 26 -8.85 2.89 9.23
CA LEU A 26 -9.80 2.71 10.34
C LEU A 26 -11.01 1.90 9.90
N LYS A 27 -11.61 2.23 8.74
CA LYS A 27 -12.71 1.46 8.15
C LYS A 27 -12.34 0.00 7.88
N LEU A 28 -11.15 -0.23 7.33
CA LEU A 28 -10.66 -1.58 7.09
C LEU A 28 -10.51 -2.35 8.40
N CYS A 29 -10.04 -1.71 9.48
CA CYS A 29 -9.92 -2.37 10.78
C CYS A 29 -11.29 -2.69 11.39
N GLU A 30 -12.30 -1.83 11.19
CA GLU A 30 -13.68 -2.11 11.57
C GLU A 30 -14.24 -3.35 10.85
N GLU A 31 -13.95 -3.49 9.54
CA GLU A 31 -14.45 -4.59 8.71
C GLU A 31 -13.66 -5.90 8.85
N HIS A 32 -12.35 -5.81 9.04
CA HIS A 32 -11.42 -6.93 8.90
C HIS A 32 -10.47 -7.13 10.10
N GLY A 33 -10.63 -6.33 11.15
CA GLY A 33 -9.86 -6.35 12.39
C GLY A 33 -8.52 -5.62 12.29
N SER A 34 -7.71 -5.95 11.29
CA SER A 34 -6.36 -5.40 11.12
C SER A 34 -5.94 -5.31 9.66
N LEU A 35 -5.24 -4.23 9.29
CA LEU A 35 -4.58 -4.13 7.98
C LEU A 35 -3.51 -5.19 7.78
N ASP A 36 -2.74 -5.48 8.84
CA ASP A 36 -1.69 -6.50 8.81
C ASP A 36 -2.27 -7.87 8.45
N ALA A 37 -3.26 -8.35 9.22
CA ALA A 37 -3.92 -9.61 8.95
C ALA A 37 -4.56 -9.64 7.56
N TRP A 38 -5.11 -8.50 7.11
CA TRP A 38 -5.68 -8.39 5.78
C TRP A 38 -4.65 -8.51 4.66
N LEU A 39 -3.48 -7.87 4.79
CA LEU A 39 -2.39 -7.96 3.82
C LEU A 39 -1.80 -9.36 3.79
N TRP A 40 -1.47 -9.95 4.95
CA TRP A 40 -0.82 -11.26 5.04
C TRP A 40 -1.69 -12.40 4.52
N ARG A 41 -3.02 -12.28 4.56
CA ARG A 41 -3.93 -13.26 3.93
C ARG A 41 -3.73 -13.39 2.41
N HIS A 42 -3.20 -12.37 1.73
CA HIS A 42 -2.93 -12.46 0.28
C HIS A 42 -1.73 -13.36 -0.05
N VAL A 43 -0.94 -13.76 0.96
CA VAL A 43 0.24 -14.61 0.83
C VAL A 43 0.17 -15.81 1.77
N ASP A 44 -1.04 -16.22 2.16
CA ASP A 44 -1.28 -17.34 3.09
C ASP A 44 -0.49 -17.23 4.40
N CYS A 45 -0.30 -16.00 4.88
CA CYS A 45 0.50 -15.65 6.05
C CYS A 45 1.95 -16.16 6.00
N LYS A 46 2.52 -16.34 4.80
CA LYS A 46 3.88 -16.80 4.57
C LYS A 46 4.63 -15.87 3.60
N PRO A 47 5.91 -15.56 3.87
CA PRO A 47 6.70 -14.77 2.94
C PRO A 47 6.84 -15.47 1.58
N VAL A 48 6.70 -14.71 0.49
CA VAL A 48 7.01 -15.19 -0.86
C VAL A 48 8.51 -15.02 -1.10
N VAL A 49 9.27 -16.11 -1.01
CA VAL A 49 10.73 -16.12 -1.20
C VAL A 49 11.05 -16.49 -2.65
N ASN A 50 11.52 -15.51 -3.43
CA ASN A 50 11.95 -15.70 -4.80
C ASN A 50 13.42 -16.19 -4.87
N ARG A 51 13.84 -16.70 -6.03
CA ARG A 51 15.21 -17.20 -6.29
C ARG A 51 15.88 -16.45 -7.44
N TRP A 52 15.79 -15.12 -7.43
CA TRP A 52 16.44 -14.29 -8.43
C TRP A 52 17.96 -14.26 -8.22
N THR A 53 18.71 -14.35 -9.29
CA THR A 53 20.18 -14.28 -9.31
C THR A 53 20.68 -12.99 -9.95
N ASP A 54 19.81 -12.22 -10.60
CA ASP A 54 20.13 -10.95 -11.25
C ASP A 54 18.99 -9.94 -11.07
N MET A 55 19.33 -8.64 -10.96
CA MET A 55 18.37 -7.56 -10.76
C MET A 55 17.34 -7.46 -11.89
N LYS A 56 17.68 -7.83 -13.13
CA LYS A 56 16.75 -7.81 -14.27
C LYS A 56 15.62 -8.82 -14.13
N GLN A 57 15.75 -9.80 -13.23
CA GLN A 57 14.71 -10.79 -12.95
C GLN A 57 13.67 -10.28 -11.93
N VAL A 58 13.99 -9.21 -11.19
CA VAL A 58 13.08 -8.63 -10.19
C VAL A 58 12.05 -7.77 -10.91
N PRO A 59 10.76 -8.16 -10.93
CA PRO A 59 9.76 -7.43 -11.67
C PRO A 59 9.32 -6.17 -10.89
N ALA A 60 9.02 -5.09 -11.61
CA ALA A 60 8.49 -3.85 -11.01
C ALA A 60 7.02 -3.96 -10.55
N ARG A 61 6.35 -5.07 -10.91
CA ARG A 61 5.00 -5.43 -10.48
C ARG A 61 4.79 -6.93 -10.64
N THR A 62 3.86 -7.49 -9.88
CA THR A 62 3.41 -8.88 -9.96
C THR A 62 1.88 -8.92 -10.03
N GLU A 63 1.30 -10.07 -10.41
CA GLU A 63 -0.16 -10.23 -10.34
C GLU A 63 -0.70 -10.05 -8.91
N LEU A 64 0.10 -10.45 -7.92
CA LEU A 64 -0.19 -10.23 -6.51
C LEU A 64 -0.25 -8.74 -6.17
N SER A 65 0.74 -7.95 -6.58
CA SER A 65 0.75 -6.50 -6.33
C SER A 65 -0.38 -5.79 -7.09
N ASP A 66 -0.72 -6.23 -8.32
CA ASP A 66 -1.87 -5.72 -9.07
C ASP A 66 -3.18 -5.96 -8.32
N THR A 67 -3.32 -7.14 -7.71
CA THR A 67 -4.51 -7.52 -6.95
C THR A 67 -4.66 -6.70 -5.68
N ILE A 68 -3.58 -6.59 -4.89
CA ILE A 68 -3.57 -5.82 -3.64
C ILE A 68 -3.81 -4.33 -3.93
N SER A 69 -3.13 -3.78 -4.94
CA SER A 69 -3.30 -2.38 -5.37
C SER A 69 -4.75 -2.07 -5.72
N LYS A 70 -5.40 -2.89 -6.57
CA LYS A 70 -6.81 -2.72 -6.92
C LYS A 70 -7.73 -2.81 -5.69
N ALA A 71 -7.45 -3.73 -4.78
CA ALA A 71 -8.25 -3.93 -3.58
C ALA A 71 -8.13 -2.77 -2.58
N LEU A 72 -6.95 -2.17 -2.44
CA LEU A 72 -6.73 -0.98 -1.62
C LEU A 72 -7.35 0.27 -2.26
N LEU A 73 -7.20 0.46 -3.57
CA LEU A 73 -7.85 1.56 -4.30
C LEU A 73 -9.37 1.54 -4.13
N LYS A 74 -9.99 0.35 -4.23
CA LYS A 74 -11.43 0.17 -3.99
C LYS A 74 -11.87 0.57 -2.57
N ARG A 75 -10.97 0.46 -1.59
CA ARG A 75 -11.21 0.83 -0.19
C ARG A 75 -10.91 2.29 0.11
N GLY A 76 -10.57 3.09 -0.90
CA GLY A 76 -10.34 4.53 -0.76
C GLY A 76 -8.90 4.91 -0.42
N PHE A 77 -7.97 3.94 -0.38
CA PHE A 77 -6.55 4.26 -0.29
C PHE A 77 -6.08 4.96 -1.59
N LYS A 78 -5.11 5.85 -1.45
CA LYS A 78 -4.50 6.65 -2.51
C LYS A 78 -2.99 6.48 -2.48
N PHE A 79 -2.35 6.66 -3.65
CA PHE A 79 -0.91 6.41 -3.84
C PHE A 79 -0.49 4.98 -3.48
N VAL A 80 -1.31 4.00 -3.87
CA VAL A 80 -1.08 2.56 -3.65
C VAL A 80 -1.10 1.80 -4.97
N GLY A 81 -0.41 2.34 -5.97
CA GLY A 81 -0.28 1.69 -7.29
C GLY A 81 0.52 0.38 -7.19
N THR A 82 0.37 -0.51 -8.16
CA THR A 82 1.01 -1.85 -8.15
C THR A 82 2.54 -1.89 -7.98
N THR A 83 3.22 -0.77 -8.25
CA THR A 83 4.68 -0.62 -8.12
C THR A 83 5.09 0.09 -6.83
N ILE A 84 4.12 0.64 -6.07
CA ILE A 84 4.32 1.31 -4.77
C ILE A 84 4.19 0.28 -3.66
#